data_AF-R7UHA3-F1
#
_entry.id   AF-R7UHA3-F1
#
_cell.length_a   1.000
_cell.length_b   1.000
_cell.length_c   1.000
_cell.angle_alpha   90.00
_cell.angle_beta   90.00
_cell.angle_gamma   90.00
#
_symmetry.space_group_name_H-M   'P 1'
#
loop_
_entity.id
_entity.type
_entity.pdbx_description
1 polymer ?
#
loop_
_entity_poly.entity_id
_entity_poly.type
_entity_poly.pdbx_seq_one_letter_code
_entity_poly.pdbx_strand_id
1 'polypeptide(L)'
;MKTRIPGPKSVELIAELGQLQNSMGCQFFVDYDNSHGNYMVDVDGNVILDLFTQIASIPIGYNHPRFMEVLKDPANMSHFINRPSLGVFPHKDWVQRLHNAMMTIAPKGLHHVQNMACGACSNENAFKSVFMAYRRKQRGGAGYSQEEMDSSLINQPPGCPNLAILSFENAFHGRTMGCLNTTHTKWAHKMDFPHMDWPIADWPKTKYPMEENKEHNAREEERCLQKVEDLIKEYNGRGTEVAGLITEPIQSEGGDHYASPEFFKGLQRICKENNAYFIVDEVQTGGGSTGHMWFHETWNLPESPDAVVFSKKTLTGGFYFSDELMPKEAGRVFNTWMGDPSKVLFLETLVNVIKEHDLLSSVNQVGSHLTSSLEQLQIGVLQSQQRISVSFDEYLANCKHLWAEPELRDDWLWAGAAAFRGNHKIRFGP
;
A
#
# COMPACT_ATOMS: atom_id res chain seq x y z
N MET A 1 4.23 3.42 31.36
CA MET A 1 4.71 2.02 31.23
C MET A 1 4.66 1.34 32.60
N LYS A 2 4.10 0.13 32.68
CA LYS A 2 4.01 -0.73 33.89
C LYS A 2 5.01 -1.89 33.85
N THR A 3 5.33 -2.38 32.66
CA THR A 3 6.29 -3.48 32.43
C THR A 3 7.20 -3.14 31.23
N ARG A 4 8.22 -3.96 30.98
CA ARG A 4 8.91 -3.98 29.69
C ARG A 4 7.95 -4.49 28.60
N ILE A 5 8.20 -4.16 27.33
CA ILE A 5 7.48 -4.73 26.19
C ILE A 5 8.39 -5.74 25.48
N PRO A 6 7.92 -6.96 25.18
CA PRO A 6 6.67 -7.56 25.66
C PRO A 6 6.72 -7.85 27.17
N GLY A 7 5.58 -7.65 27.85
CA GLY A 7 5.43 -8.01 29.26
C GLY A 7 5.22 -9.52 29.46
N PRO A 8 5.21 -10.00 30.72
CA PRO A 8 5.12 -11.44 31.00
C PRO A 8 3.88 -12.11 30.41
N LYS A 9 2.71 -11.46 30.43
CA LYS A 9 1.49 -12.04 29.84
C LYS A 9 1.58 -12.09 28.32
N SER A 10 2.11 -11.04 27.69
CA SER A 10 2.35 -11.04 26.25
C SER A 10 3.30 -12.18 25.84
N VAL A 11 4.37 -12.42 26.60
CA VAL A 11 5.32 -13.52 26.34
C VAL A 11 4.64 -14.89 26.44
N GLU A 12 3.81 -15.10 27.45
CA GLU A 12 3.01 -16.34 27.60
C GLU A 12 2.10 -16.56 26.39
N LEU A 13 1.31 -15.56 26.02
CA LEU A 13 0.39 -15.64 24.87
C LEU A 13 1.12 -15.81 23.53
N ILE A 14 2.29 -15.21 23.34
CA ILE A 14 3.13 -15.41 22.14
C ILE A 14 3.61 -16.87 22.05
N ALA A 15 3.99 -17.46 23.19
CA ALA A 15 4.42 -18.86 23.24
C ALA A 15 3.25 -19.81 22.95
N GLU A 16 2.06 -19.54 23.50
CA GLU A 16 0.84 -20.28 23.20
C GLU A 16 0.45 -20.18 21.72
N LEU A 17 0.48 -18.97 21.15
CA LEU A 17 0.25 -18.75 19.72
C LEU A 17 1.26 -19.53 18.88
N GLY A 18 2.52 -19.58 19.32
CA GLY A 18 3.61 -20.33 18.69
C GLY A 18 3.38 -21.83 18.59
N GLN A 19 2.51 -22.41 19.44
CA GLN A 19 2.09 -23.81 19.33
C GLN A 19 1.06 -24.04 18.21
N LEU A 20 0.36 -22.99 17.79
CA LEU A 20 -0.74 -23.06 16.81
C LEU A 20 -0.30 -22.59 15.42
N GLN A 21 0.56 -21.58 15.35
CA GLN A 21 1.05 -20.97 14.12
C GLN A 21 2.37 -20.24 14.35
N ASN A 22 3.05 -19.81 13.28
CA ASN A 22 4.25 -19.01 13.39
C ASN A 22 3.93 -17.66 14.08
N SER A 23 4.55 -17.44 15.25
CA SER A 23 4.37 -16.24 16.07
C SER A 23 5.57 -15.28 16.04
N MET A 24 6.61 -15.54 15.23
CA MET A 24 7.86 -14.76 15.23
C MET A 24 7.67 -13.27 14.88
N GLY A 25 6.60 -12.93 14.15
CA GLY A 25 6.27 -11.53 13.85
C GLY A 25 5.51 -10.81 14.97
N CYS A 26 5.00 -11.53 15.97
CA CYS A 26 4.19 -10.96 17.04
C CYS A 26 5.06 -10.14 18.01
N GLN A 27 4.73 -8.86 18.19
CA GLN A 27 5.48 -7.96 19.07
C GLN A 27 5.02 -8.07 20.54
N PHE A 28 3.71 -8.07 20.77
CA PHE A 28 3.03 -8.22 22.06
C PHE A 28 1.52 -8.39 21.81
N PHE A 29 0.76 -8.78 22.85
CA PHE A 29 -0.70 -8.91 22.76
C PHE A 29 -1.39 -7.62 23.21
N VAL A 30 -2.44 -7.22 22.49
CA VAL A 30 -3.13 -5.95 22.67
C VAL A 30 -4.48 -6.16 23.35
N ASP A 31 -4.76 -5.33 24.36
CA ASP A 31 -6.08 -5.15 24.96
C ASP A 31 -6.81 -4.03 24.20
N TYR A 32 -7.49 -4.42 23.12
CA TYR A 32 -8.25 -3.48 22.29
C TYR A 32 -9.46 -2.90 23.04
N ASP A 33 -10.01 -3.59 24.04
CA ASP A 33 -11.16 -3.10 24.81
C ASP A 33 -10.80 -1.84 25.62
N ASN A 34 -9.56 -1.76 26.10
CA ASN A 34 -9.06 -0.60 26.87
C ASN A 34 -8.27 0.41 26.02
N SER A 35 -8.01 0.12 24.75
CA SER A 35 -7.36 1.05 23.80
C SER A 35 -8.29 2.21 23.43
N HIS A 36 -7.76 3.42 23.24
CA HIS A 36 -8.60 4.59 22.96
C HIS A 36 -7.84 5.68 22.19
N GLY A 37 -8.46 6.22 21.13
CA GLY A 37 -7.86 7.27 20.31
C GLY A 37 -6.50 6.84 19.77
N ASN A 38 -5.44 7.57 20.10
CA ASN A 38 -4.07 7.27 19.69
C ASN A 38 -3.31 6.34 20.64
N TYR A 39 -3.97 5.82 21.69
CA TYR A 39 -3.31 5.01 22.71
C TYR A 39 -3.72 3.55 22.60
N MET A 40 -2.73 2.70 22.39
CA MET A 40 -2.86 1.24 22.40
C MET A 40 -2.50 0.72 23.79
N VAL A 41 -3.36 -0.15 24.34
CA VAL A 41 -3.14 -0.80 25.64
C VAL A 41 -2.72 -2.25 25.39
N ASP A 42 -1.62 -2.71 25.98
CA ASP A 42 -1.25 -4.13 25.91
C ASP A 42 -1.88 -4.95 27.06
N VAL A 43 -1.84 -6.28 26.95
CA VAL A 43 -2.42 -7.19 27.97
C VAL A 43 -1.73 -7.12 29.35
N ASP A 44 -0.53 -6.52 29.39
CA ASP A 44 0.23 -6.25 30.62
C ASP A 44 -0.13 -4.88 31.24
N GLY A 45 -1.04 -4.13 30.60
CA GLY A 45 -1.59 -2.87 31.06
C GLY A 45 -0.69 -1.67 30.80
N ASN A 46 0.28 -1.79 29.89
CA ASN A 46 1.02 -0.65 29.35
C ASN A 46 0.10 0.17 28.44
N VAL A 47 0.25 1.51 28.47
CA VAL A 47 -0.45 2.43 27.58
C VAL A 47 0.59 3.09 26.69
N ILE A 48 0.46 2.90 25.38
CA ILE A 48 1.48 3.24 24.38
C ILE A 48 0.86 4.25 23.40
N LEU A 49 1.53 5.38 23.18
CA LEU A 49 1.18 6.25 22.06
C LEU A 49 1.52 5.51 20.76
N ASP A 50 0.50 5.15 19.99
CA ASP A 50 0.64 4.38 18.78
C ASP A 50 0.78 5.30 17.56
N LEU A 51 2.01 5.42 17.07
CA LEU A 51 2.33 6.12 15.82
C LEU A 51 2.44 5.16 14.61
N PHE A 52 2.16 3.87 14.80
CA PHE A 52 2.19 2.85 13.74
C PHE A 52 0.79 2.52 13.22
N THR A 53 -0.23 2.63 14.06
CA THR A 53 -1.66 2.55 13.71
C THR A 53 -2.03 1.26 12.98
N GLN A 54 -1.51 0.13 13.47
CA GLN A 54 -1.67 -1.20 12.87
C GLN A 54 -1.24 -1.25 11.40
N ILE A 55 -0.01 -0.82 11.10
CA ILE A 55 0.50 -0.71 9.73
C ILE A 55 -0.36 0.26 8.90
N ALA A 56 -0.56 1.47 9.46
CA ALA A 56 -1.30 2.55 8.81
C ALA A 56 -2.77 2.21 8.45
N SER A 57 -3.44 1.34 9.20
CA SER A 57 -4.80 0.87 8.87
C SER A 57 -5.91 1.36 9.80
N ILE A 58 -5.60 1.88 10.99
CA ILE A 58 -6.60 2.47 11.88
C ILE A 58 -6.81 3.95 11.50
N PRO A 59 -8.01 4.35 11.02
CA PRO A 59 -8.17 5.68 10.42
C PRO A 59 -8.45 6.80 11.42
N ILE A 60 -9.23 6.55 12.49
CA ILE A 60 -9.68 7.58 13.46
C ILE A 60 -9.47 7.14 14.93
N GLY A 61 -8.47 6.30 15.16
CA GLY A 61 -8.11 5.81 16.49
C GLY A 61 -8.98 4.67 17.02
N TYR A 62 -8.53 4.09 18.14
CA TYR A 62 -9.17 2.94 18.79
C TYR A 62 -10.47 3.34 19.48
N ASN A 63 -11.47 2.45 19.43
CA ASN A 63 -12.77 2.59 20.10
C ASN A 63 -13.47 3.95 19.86
N HIS A 64 -13.34 4.48 18.64
CA HIS A 64 -13.95 5.75 18.28
C HIS A 64 -15.48 5.74 18.50
N PRO A 65 -16.06 6.69 19.25
CA PRO A 65 -17.49 6.66 19.62
C PRO A 65 -18.44 6.53 18.42
N ARG A 66 -18.12 7.18 17.30
CA ARG A 66 -18.93 7.12 16.07
C ARG A 66 -18.99 5.71 15.47
N PHE A 67 -17.94 4.91 15.57
CA PHE A 67 -18.00 3.50 15.15
C PHE A 67 -18.82 2.65 16.14
N MET A 68 -18.77 2.96 17.43
CA MET A 68 -19.62 2.31 18.43
C MET A 68 -21.11 2.61 18.22
N GLU A 69 -21.46 3.82 17.77
CA GLU A 69 -22.83 4.19 17.37
C GLU A 69 -23.32 3.34 16.20
N VAL A 70 -22.49 3.16 15.17
CA VAL A 70 -22.81 2.32 14.01
C VAL A 70 -23.14 0.88 14.41
N LEU A 71 -22.36 0.31 15.34
CA LEU A 71 -22.56 -1.05 15.85
C LEU A 71 -23.84 -1.18 16.70
N LYS A 72 -24.21 -0.14 17.44
CA LYS A 72 -25.37 -0.15 18.34
C LYS A 72 -26.69 0.15 17.63
N ASP A 73 -26.65 0.69 16.42
CA ASP A 73 -27.84 1.01 15.64
C ASP A 73 -28.54 -0.26 15.14
N PRO A 74 -29.80 -0.54 15.59
CA PRO A 74 -30.56 -1.69 15.14
C PRO A 74 -30.76 -1.77 13.63
N ALA A 75 -30.72 -0.63 12.91
CA ALA A 75 -30.87 -0.58 11.47
C ALA A 75 -29.69 -1.23 10.71
N ASN A 76 -28.53 -1.37 11.36
CA ASN A 76 -27.30 -1.89 10.76
C ASN A 76 -27.07 -3.39 11.03
N MET A 77 -27.87 -4.01 11.91
CA MET A 77 -27.64 -5.38 12.39
C MET A 77 -27.51 -6.41 11.26
N SER A 78 -28.36 -6.30 10.23
CA SER A 78 -28.32 -7.23 9.09
C SER A 78 -27.02 -7.16 8.31
N HIS A 79 -26.36 -6.01 8.23
CA HIS A 79 -25.11 -5.83 7.50
C HIS A 79 -23.93 -6.54 8.17
N PHE A 80 -24.01 -6.80 9.48
CA PHE A 80 -22.96 -7.49 10.24
C PHE A 80 -23.10 -9.02 10.23
N ILE A 81 -24.34 -9.53 10.22
CA ILE A 81 -24.59 -10.98 10.35
C ILE A 81 -24.87 -11.67 9.02
N ASN A 82 -25.33 -10.93 8.00
CA ASN A 82 -25.69 -11.49 6.68
C ASN A 82 -24.72 -10.97 5.62
N ARG A 83 -23.53 -11.57 5.53
CA ARG A 83 -22.53 -11.19 4.52
C ARG A 83 -22.95 -11.69 3.12
N PRO A 84 -23.31 -10.82 2.18
CA PRO A 84 -23.82 -11.25 0.88
C PRO A 84 -22.69 -11.53 -0.11
N SER A 85 -23.03 -12.27 -1.17
CA SER A 85 -22.24 -12.24 -2.41
C SER A 85 -22.56 -10.96 -3.17
N LEU A 86 -21.82 -9.88 -2.91
CA LEU A 86 -22.13 -8.52 -3.37
C LEU A 86 -22.29 -8.39 -4.89
N GLY A 87 -21.57 -9.20 -5.68
CA GLY A 87 -21.70 -9.19 -7.14
C GLY A 87 -22.93 -9.91 -7.69
N VAL A 88 -23.75 -10.53 -6.83
CA VAL A 88 -24.95 -11.30 -7.23
C VAL A 88 -26.19 -10.86 -6.45
N PHE A 89 -26.09 -10.77 -5.12
CA PHE A 89 -27.20 -10.48 -4.21
C PHE A 89 -26.86 -9.32 -3.26
N PRO A 90 -26.56 -8.11 -3.78
CA PRO A 90 -26.28 -6.96 -2.91
C PRO A 90 -27.52 -6.61 -2.08
N HIS A 91 -27.29 -6.05 -0.89
CA HIS A 91 -28.37 -5.55 -0.05
C HIS A 91 -29.10 -4.36 -0.71
N LYS A 92 -30.37 -4.12 -0.36
CA LYS A 92 -31.23 -3.12 -1.01
C LYS A 92 -30.70 -1.68 -0.97
N ASP A 93 -29.86 -1.35 0.02
CA ASP A 93 -29.29 -0.01 0.21
C ASP A 93 -27.87 0.11 -0.37
N TRP A 94 -27.33 -0.95 -0.98
CA TRP A 94 -25.91 -1.04 -1.34
C TRP A 94 -25.43 0.11 -2.23
N VAL A 95 -26.21 0.45 -3.26
CA VAL A 95 -25.88 1.56 -4.17
C VAL A 95 -25.80 2.89 -3.42
N GLN A 96 -26.75 3.18 -2.53
CA GLN A 96 -26.74 4.39 -1.72
C GLN A 96 -25.52 4.44 -0.79
N ARG A 97 -25.16 3.30 -0.18
CA ARG A 97 -23.97 3.21 0.70
C ARG A 97 -22.68 3.46 -0.07
N LEU A 98 -22.56 2.94 -1.30
CA LEU A 98 -21.42 3.25 -2.16
C LEU A 98 -21.34 4.75 -2.48
N HIS A 99 -22.47 5.41 -2.73
CA HIS A 99 -22.49 6.86 -2.95
C HIS A 99 -22.07 7.65 -1.71
N ASN A 100 -22.58 7.29 -0.53
CA ASN A 100 -22.28 7.98 0.73
C ASN A 100 -20.84 7.75 1.22
N ALA A 101 -20.26 6.59 0.90
CA ALA A 101 -18.88 6.23 1.25
C ALA A 101 -17.93 6.46 0.07
N MET A 102 -17.76 5.45 -0.78
CA MET A 102 -16.71 5.39 -1.81
C MET A 102 -16.82 6.51 -2.84
N MET A 103 -17.99 6.79 -3.40
CA MET A 103 -18.08 7.81 -4.45
C MET A 103 -17.94 9.23 -3.90
N THR A 104 -18.20 9.42 -2.61
CA THR A 104 -17.98 10.70 -1.94
C THR A 104 -16.50 11.07 -1.88
N ILE A 105 -15.63 10.07 -1.92
CA ILE A 105 -14.16 10.21 -1.90
C ILE A 105 -13.55 9.72 -3.21
N ALA A 106 -14.28 9.68 -4.32
CA ALA A 106 -13.69 9.23 -5.59
C ALA A 106 -12.58 10.22 -6.05
N PRO A 107 -11.40 9.73 -6.49
CA PRO A 107 -10.40 10.59 -7.10
C PRO A 107 -10.94 11.38 -8.29
N LYS A 108 -10.43 12.59 -8.50
CA LYS A 108 -10.84 13.43 -9.65
C LYS A 108 -10.67 12.67 -10.97
N GLY A 109 -11.69 12.70 -11.81
CA GLY A 109 -11.71 12.04 -13.13
C GLY A 109 -12.11 10.55 -13.12
N LEU A 110 -12.24 9.93 -11.94
CA LEU A 110 -12.65 8.53 -11.82
C LEU A 110 -14.10 8.42 -11.31
N HIS A 111 -14.94 7.72 -12.08
CA HIS A 111 -16.39 7.63 -11.80
C HIS A 111 -16.86 6.22 -11.48
N HIS A 112 -15.97 5.22 -11.56
CA HIS A 112 -16.28 3.83 -11.23
C HIS A 112 -15.44 3.35 -10.07
N VAL A 113 -15.99 2.42 -9.29
CA VAL A 113 -15.30 1.76 -8.19
C VAL A 113 -15.62 0.28 -8.18
N GLN A 114 -14.60 -0.55 -7.97
CA GLN A 114 -14.76 -1.97 -7.73
C GLN A 114 -14.34 -2.29 -6.29
N ASN A 115 -15.30 -2.77 -5.49
CA ASN A 115 -15.04 -3.16 -4.10
C ASN A 115 -14.34 -4.52 -4.01
N MET A 116 -13.42 -4.64 -3.05
CA MET A 116 -12.57 -5.80 -2.75
C MET A 116 -12.35 -5.91 -1.23
N ALA A 117 -11.73 -6.99 -0.75
CA ALA A 117 -11.59 -7.20 0.70
C ALA A 117 -10.28 -6.62 1.28
N CYS A 118 -9.20 -6.58 0.50
CA CYS A 118 -7.88 -6.13 0.94
C CYS A 118 -7.05 -5.59 -0.22
N GLY A 119 -5.95 -4.88 0.08
CA GLY A 119 -5.08 -4.27 -0.93
C GLY A 119 -4.52 -5.26 -1.98
N ALA A 120 -4.14 -6.47 -1.56
CA ALA A 120 -3.61 -7.46 -2.50
C ALA A 120 -4.64 -7.87 -3.56
N CYS A 121 -5.86 -8.24 -3.16
CA CYS A 121 -6.90 -8.57 -4.14
C CYS A 121 -7.41 -7.34 -4.93
N SER A 122 -7.27 -6.14 -4.39
CA SER A 122 -7.52 -4.91 -5.14
C SER A 122 -6.53 -4.74 -6.29
N ASN A 123 -5.22 -4.84 -6.02
CA ASN A 123 -4.16 -4.77 -7.03
C ASN A 123 -4.29 -5.88 -8.08
N GLU A 124 -4.46 -7.15 -7.66
CA GLU A 124 -4.67 -8.28 -8.60
C GLU A 124 -5.82 -8.01 -9.58
N ASN A 125 -6.94 -7.47 -9.10
CA ASN A 125 -8.10 -7.21 -9.94
C ASN A 125 -7.94 -5.93 -10.79
N ALA A 126 -7.19 -4.94 -10.32
CA ALA A 126 -6.78 -3.80 -11.15
C ALA A 126 -5.88 -4.28 -12.32
N PHE A 127 -4.92 -5.17 -12.06
CA PHE A 127 -4.09 -5.78 -13.12
C PHE A 127 -4.94 -6.53 -14.14
N LYS A 128 -5.90 -7.35 -13.69
CA LYS A 128 -6.83 -8.03 -14.61
C LYS A 128 -7.60 -7.05 -15.47
N SER A 129 -8.16 -5.98 -14.89
CA SER A 129 -8.89 -4.94 -15.64
C SER A 129 -8.01 -4.29 -16.70
N VAL A 130 -6.75 -3.98 -16.35
CA VAL A 130 -5.74 -3.48 -17.28
C VAL A 130 -5.45 -4.47 -18.42
N PHE A 131 -5.18 -5.73 -18.12
CA PHE A 131 -4.94 -6.75 -19.15
C PHE A 131 -6.14 -6.95 -20.08
N MET A 132 -7.36 -6.92 -19.53
CA MET A 132 -8.59 -7.03 -20.32
C MET A 132 -8.78 -5.82 -21.23
N ALA A 133 -8.57 -4.60 -20.72
CA ALA A 133 -8.66 -3.38 -21.51
C ALA A 133 -7.61 -3.34 -22.62
N TYR A 134 -6.37 -3.71 -22.30
CA TYR A 134 -5.27 -3.79 -23.26
C TYR A 134 -5.57 -4.76 -24.41
N ARG A 135 -5.96 -6.01 -24.10
CA ARG A 135 -6.34 -6.98 -25.15
C ARG A 135 -7.60 -6.56 -25.92
N ARG A 136 -8.54 -5.86 -25.28
CA ARG A 136 -9.73 -5.32 -25.96
C ARG A 136 -9.33 -4.27 -27.00
N LYS A 137 -8.40 -3.38 -26.65
CA LYS A 137 -7.85 -2.37 -27.56
C LYS A 137 -7.13 -3.03 -28.75
N GLN A 138 -6.31 -4.05 -28.51
CA GLN A 138 -5.66 -4.81 -29.57
C GLN A 138 -6.64 -5.51 -30.53
N ARG A 139 -7.76 -6.02 -30.01
CA ARG A 139 -8.81 -6.63 -30.84
C ARG A 139 -9.59 -5.61 -31.67
N GLY A 140 -9.48 -4.31 -31.42
CA GLY A 140 -10.17 -3.28 -32.20
C GLY A 140 -11.70 -3.42 -32.23
N GLY A 141 -12.30 -3.99 -31.18
CA GLY A 141 -13.75 -4.26 -31.10
C GLY A 141 -14.18 -5.63 -31.63
N ALA A 142 -13.27 -6.47 -32.14
CA ALA A 142 -13.58 -7.86 -32.44
C ALA A 142 -13.90 -8.65 -31.16
N GLY A 143 -14.80 -9.64 -31.29
CA GLY A 143 -15.09 -10.61 -30.23
C GLY A 143 -13.91 -11.58 -30.00
N TYR A 144 -14.07 -12.47 -29.03
CA TYR A 144 -13.08 -13.52 -28.75
C TYR A 144 -13.07 -14.58 -29.86
N SER A 145 -11.89 -15.00 -30.30
CA SER A 145 -11.78 -16.15 -31.21
C SER A 145 -11.99 -17.46 -30.45
N GLN A 146 -12.36 -18.53 -31.17
CA GLN A 146 -12.48 -19.86 -30.56
C GLN A 146 -11.13 -20.33 -30.00
N GLU A 147 -10.03 -20.06 -30.70
CA GLU A 147 -8.68 -20.37 -30.26
C GLU A 147 -8.30 -19.65 -28.95
N GLU A 148 -8.68 -18.37 -28.79
CA GLU A 148 -8.49 -17.63 -27.55
C GLU A 148 -9.28 -18.25 -26.39
N MET A 149 -10.53 -18.64 -26.64
CA MET A 149 -11.36 -19.28 -25.62
C MET A 149 -10.77 -20.64 -25.21
N ASP A 150 -10.42 -21.49 -26.17
CA ASP A 150 -9.92 -22.84 -25.91
C ASP A 150 -8.55 -22.82 -25.21
N SER A 151 -7.62 -22.00 -25.70
CA SER A 151 -6.28 -21.88 -25.10
C SER A 151 -6.28 -21.25 -23.70
N SER A 152 -7.26 -20.38 -23.40
CA SER A 152 -7.40 -19.78 -22.06
C SER A 152 -7.73 -20.81 -20.97
N LEU A 153 -8.40 -21.91 -21.31
CA LEU A 153 -8.78 -22.96 -20.36
C LEU A 153 -7.60 -23.82 -19.92
N ILE A 154 -6.48 -23.74 -20.63
CA ILE A 154 -5.28 -24.56 -20.42
C ILE A 154 -4.02 -23.71 -20.20
N ASN A 155 -4.18 -22.43 -19.87
CA ASN A 155 -3.10 -21.48 -19.59
C ASN A 155 -2.14 -21.25 -20.78
N GLN A 156 -2.64 -21.25 -22.02
CA GLN A 156 -1.84 -21.05 -23.23
C GLN A 156 -2.24 -19.79 -24.00
N PRO A 157 -1.31 -19.18 -24.76
CA PRO A 157 -1.67 -18.16 -25.75
C PRO A 157 -2.49 -18.75 -26.91
N PRO A 158 -3.32 -17.95 -27.60
CA PRO A 158 -3.52 -16.51 -27.40
C PRO A 158 -4.50 -16.13 -26.27
N GLY A 159 -5.17 -17.10 -25.65
CA GLY A 159 -6.16 -16.91 -24.59
C GLY A 159 -5.57 -16.36 -23.29
N CYS A 160 -4.40 -16.87 -22.90
CA CYS A 160 -3.55 -16.32 -21.85
C CYS A 160 -2.38 -15.57 -22.49
N PRO A 161 -2.48 -14.24 -22.67
CA PRO A 161 -1.44 -13.48 -23.34
C PRO A 161 -0.20 -13.31 -22.47
N ASN A 162 0.93 -13.08 -23.12
CA ASN A 162 2.16 -12.68 -22.48
C ASN A 162 2.18 -11.16 -22.27
N LEU A 163 1.51 -10.70 -21.21
CA LEU A 163 1.48 -9.29 -20.80
C LEU A 163 2.23 -9.10 -19.48
N ALA A 164 2.70 -7.88 -19.25
CA ALA A 164 3.37 -7.48 -18.03
C ALA A 164 2.78 -6.21 -17.40
N ILE A 165 2.97 -6.10 -16.08
CA ILE A 165 2.86 -4.85 -15.34
C ILE A 165 4.29 -4.43 -14.95
N LEU A 166 4.69 -3.22 -15.36
CA LEU A 166 5.94 -2.61 -14.92
C LEU A 166 5.80 -2.14 -13.47
N SER A 167 6.81 -2.42 -12.66
CA SER A 167 6.90 -1.99 -11.26
C SER A 167 8.29 -1.43 -10.94
N PHE A 168 8.54 -1.00 -9.70
CA PHE A 168 9.78 -0.34 -9.30
C PHE A 168 10.53 -1.12 -8.23
N GLU A 169 11.86 -1.05 -8.20
CA GLU A 169 12.64 -1.53 -7.04
C GLU A 169 12.09 -0.93 -5.73
N ASN A 170 12.22 -1.66 -4.62
CA ASN A 170 11.68 -1.31 -3.30
C ASN A 170 10.14 -1.20 -3.18
N ALA A 171 9.37 -1.41 -4.25
CA ALA A 171 7.89 -1.32 -4.19
C ALA A 171 7.24 -2.44 -3.36
N PHE A 172 6.07 -2.19 -2.77
CA PHE A 172 5.24 -3.20 -2.11
C PHE A 172 3.76 -3.09 -2.50
N HIS A 173 3.27 -4.09 -3.24
CA HIS A 173 1.89 -4.11 -3.75
C HIS A 173 1.08 -5.31 -3.21
N GLY A 174 1.67 -6.13 -2.34
CA GLY A 174 1.01 -7.27 -1.69
C GLY A 174 1.80 -8.56 -1.79
N ARG A 175 1.16 -9.68 -1.43
CA ARG A 175 1.83 -10.99 -1.28
C ARG A 175 1.13 -12.15 -2.00
N THR A 176 0.03 -11.90 -2.70
CA THR A 176 -0.52 -12.87 -3.67
C THR A 176 0.39 -12.91 -4.89
N MET A 177 0.41 -14.00 -5.67
CA MET A 177 1.46 -14.22 -6.68
C MET A 177 1.61 -13.08 -7.71
N GLY A 178 0.52 -12.46 -8.17
CA GLY A 178 0.60 -11.32 -9.09
C GLY A 178 1.14 -10.06 -8.42
N CYS A 179 0.63 -9.72 -7.24
CA CYS A 179 1.13 -8.60 -6.43
C CYS A 179 2.56 -8.79 -5.93
N LEU A 180 2.95 -10.04 -5.65
CA LEU A 180 4.29 -10.36 -5.23
C LEU A 180 5.29 -10.21 -6.37
N ASN A 181 4.84 -10.42 -7.61
CA ASN A 181 5.63 -10.18 -8.81
C ASN A 181 6.00 -8.71 -8.97
N THR A 182 5.13 -7.79 -8.52
CA THR A 182 5.37 -6.34 -8.53
C THR A 182 5.94 -5.80 -7.21
N THR A 183 6.20 -6.66 -6.21
CA THR A 183 6.78 -6.28 -4.91
C THR A 183 8.27 -6.58 -4.88
N HIS A 184 9.12 -5.66 -4.38
CA HIS A 184 10.59 -5.74 -4.42
C HIS A 184 11.26 -5.20 -3.14
N THR A 185 10.65 -5.46 -1.98
CA THR A 185 11.11 -4.91 -0.68
C THR A 185 12.16 -5.75 0.06
N LYS A 186 11.84 -7.01 0.35
CA LYS A 186 12.68 -7.89 1.20
C LYS A 186 12.79 -9.25 0.57
N TRP A 187 13.97 -9.88 0.66
CA TRP A 187 14.22 -11.20 0.08
C TRP A 187 13.23 -12.24 0.63
N ALA A 188 12.93 -12.21 1.94
CA ALA A 188 12.04 -13.15 2.61
C ALA A 188 10.58 -13.08 2.12
N HIS A 189 10.19 -11.99 1.46
CA HIS A 189 8.87 -11.90 0.83
C HIS A 189 8.82 -12.71 -0.47
N LYS A 190 9.94 -12.88 -1.18
CA LYS A 190 10.00 -13.38 -2.56
C LYS A 190 10.68 -14.72 -2.75
N MET A 191 11.59 -15.09 -1.85
CA MET A 191 12.37 -16.32 -1.94
C MET A 191 11.44 -17.55 -1.98
N ASP A 192 11.79 -18.53 -2.81
CA ASP A 192 11.07 -19.81 -3.00
C ASP A 192 9.66 -19.74 -3.63
N PHE A 193 9.24 -18.57 -4.11
CA PHE A 193 7.99 -18.41 -4.88
C PHE A 193 8.25 -18.35 -6.39
N PRO A 194 7.37 -18.91 -7.25
CA PRO A 194 7.42 -18.68 -8.69
C PRO A 194 7.19 -17.20 -9.03
N HIS A 195 7.93 -16.68 -10.01
CA HIS A 195 7.81 -15.31 -10.51
C HIS A 195 7.60 -15.29 -12.02
N MET A 196 6.90 -14.26 -12.50
CA MET A 196 6.74 -13.95 -13.92
C MET A 196 7.81 -12.95 -14.33
N ASP A 197 8.36 -13.09 -15.54
CA ASP A 197 9.34 -12.16 -16.06
C ASP A 197 8.66 -10.85 -16.50
N TRP A 198 8.50 -9.92 -15.55
CA TRP A 198 7.95 -8.56 -15.72
C TRP A 198 9.03 -7.49 -15.43
N PRO A 199 8.96 -6.32 -16.07
CA PRO A 199 10.01 -5.30 -15.93
C PRO A 199 9.98 -4.63 -14.55
N ILE A 200 11.18 -4.37 -14.05
CA ILE A 200 11.43 -3.68 -12.78
C ILE A 200 12.30 -2.46 -13.09
N ALA A 201 11.75 -1.26 -12.90
CA ALA A 201 12.45 0.00 -13.06
C ALA A 201 13.12 0.45 -11.75
N ASP A 202 14.07 1.37 -11.87
CA ASP A 202 14.72 1.99 -10.72
C ASP A 202 13.80 3.04 -10.09
N TRP A 203 13.91 3.24 -8.77
CA TRP A 203 13.27 4.35 -8.08
C TRP A 203 14.28 5.51 -7.91
N PRO A 204 13.86 6.79 -8.00
CA PRO A 204 14.77 7.91 -7.83
C PRO A 204 15.50 7.90 -6.48
N LYS A 205 16.83 7.90 -6.51
CA LYS A 205 17.70 7.98 -5.32
C LYS A 205 17.86 9.42 -4.83
N THR A 206 16.78 9.95 -4.28
CA THR A 206 16.68 11.32 -3.77
C THR A 206 17.68 11.61 -2.63
N LYS A 207 18.35 12.77 -2.69
CA LYS A 207 19.22 13.28 -1.62
C LYS A 207 18.54 14.38 -0.81
N TYR A 208 18.89 14.39 0.48
CA TYR A 208 18.45 15.38 1.47
C TYR A 208 19.65 16.20 1.97
N PRO A 209 19.46 17.48 2.36
CA PRO A 209 18.21 18.26 2.28
C PRO A 209 17.76 18.50 0.82
N MET A 210 16.44 18.46 0.58
CA MET A 210 15.86 18.53 -0.77
C MET A 210 16.26 19.81 -1.51
N GLU A 211 16.23 20.94 -0.80
CA GLU A 211 16.50 22.26 -1.36
C GLU A 211 17.93 22.41 -1.88
N GLU A 212 18.89 21.73 -1.25
CA GLU A 212 20.31 21.75 -1.62
C GLU A 212 20.65 20.79 -2.76
N ASN A 213 19.77 19.81 -3.03
CA ASN A 213 20.04 18.71 -3.96
C ASN A 213 19.11 18.70 -5.19
N LYS A 214 18.37 19.79 -5.46
CA LYS A 214 17.37 19.87 -6.54
C LYS A 214 17.87 19.37 -7.90
N GLU A 215 19.03 19.83 -8.35
CA GLU A 215 19.60 19.44 -9.65
C GLU A 215 20.03 17.96 -9.70
N HIS A 216 20.47 17.40 -8.57
CA HIS A 216 20.79 15.99 -8.50
C HIS A 216 19.51 15.16 -8.58
N ASN A 217 18.52 15.50 -7.76
CA ASN A 217 17.24 14.79 -7.67
C ASN A 217 16.50 14.83 -9.02
N ALA A 218 16.46 15.99 -9.70
CA ALA A 218 15.85 16.11 -11.02
C ALA A 218 16.55 15.23 -12.09
N ARG A 219 17.90 15.16 -12.07
CA ARG A 219 18.64 14.28 -12.99
C ARG A 219 18.41 12.80 -12.69
N GLU A 220 18.29 12.44 -11.42
CA GLU A 220 18.02 11.06 -11.02
C GLU A 220 16.60 10.63 -11.39
N GLU A 221 15.60 11.51 -11.22
CA GLU A 221 14.24 11.29 -11.71
C GLU A 221 14.21 11.10 -13.23
N GLU A 222 14.88 11.98 -13.99
CA GLU A 222 14.96 11.86 -15.46
C GLU A 222 15.62 10.54 -15.90
N ARG A 223 16.70 10.13 -15.22
CA ARG A 223 17.36 8.84 -15.47
C ARG A 223 16.40 7.66 -15.25
N CYS A 224 15.59 7.71 -14.20
CA CYS A 224 14.61 6.67 -13.91
C CYS A 224 13.48 6.65 -14.96
N LEU A 225 13.00 7.83 -15.40
CA LEU A 225 12.01 7.94 -16.48
C LEU A 225 12.53 7.33 -17.79
N GLN A 226 13.76 7.64 -18.18
CA GLN A 226 14.38 7.04 -19.36
C GLN A 226 14.45 5.50 -19.23
N LYS A 227 14.81 4.99 -18.05
CA LYS A 227 14.86 3.54 -17.80
C LYS A 227 13.48 2.89 -17.94
N VAL A 228 12.40 3.55 -17.51
CA VAL A 228 11.01 3.08 -17.70
C VAL A 228 10.69 2.97 -19.20
N GLU A 229 10.99 4.00 -20.00
CA GLU A 229 10.78 3.95 -21.45
C GLU A 229 11.57 2.81 -22.12
N ASP A 230 12.83 2.64 -21.74
CA ASP A 230 13.70 1.61 -22.30
C ASP A 230 13.19 0.20 -21.97
N LEU A 231 12.75 -0.04 -20.74
CA LEU A 231 12.16 -1.32 -20.32
C LEU A 231 10.87 -1.63 -21.07
N ILE A 232 10.00 -0.64 -21.29
CA ILE A 232 8.77 -0.83 -22.08
C ILE A 232 9.13 -1.23 -23.52
N LYS A 233 10.07 -0.52 -24.15
CA LYS A 233 10.54 -0.85 -25.52
C LYS A 233 11.16 -2.25 -25.59
N GLU A 234 12.01 -2.60 -24.63
CA GLU A 234 12.67 -3.89 -24.54
C GLU A 234 11.66 -5.05 -24.41
N TYR A 235 10.74 -4.95 -23.46
CA TYR A 235 9.76 -6.00 -23.17
C TYR A 235 8.75 -6.17 -24.31
N ASN A 236 8.27 -5.07 -24.89
CA ASN A 236 7.42 -5.11 -26.07
C ASN A 236 8.14 -5.77 -27.25
N GLY A 237 9.42 -5.44 -27.48
CA GLY A 237 10.23 -5.97 -28.58
C GLY A 237 10.48 -7.49 -28.52
N ARG A 238 10.43 -8.10 -27.33
CA ARG A 238 10.57 -9.55 -27.13
C ARG A 238 9.24 -10.30 -26.97
N GLY A 239 8.12 -9.62 -27.14
CA GLY A 239 6.78 -10.24 -27.11
C GLY A 239 6.15 -10.42 -25.73
N THR A 240 6.67 -9.73 -24.70
CA THR A 240 5.99 -9.57 -23.39
C THR A 240 5.50 -8.13 -23.27
N GLU A 241 4.32 -7.82 -23.78
CA GLU A 241 3.88 -6.43 -23.88
C GLU A 241 3.54 -5.83 -22.51
N VAL A 242 4.07 -4.65 -22.21
CA VAL A 242 3.78 -3.91 -20.98
C VAL A 242 2.40 -3.27 -21.08
N ALA A 243 1.41 -3.89 -20.45
CA ALA A 243 0.03 -3.43 -20.48
C ALA A 243 -0.25 -2.31 -19.49
N GLY A 244 0.55 -2.21 -18.43
CA GLY A 244 0.41 -1.16 -17.43
C GLY A 244 1.65 -0.97 -16.57
N LEU A 245 1.63 0.10 -15.78
CA LEU A 245 2.66 0.46 -14.82
C LEU A 245 1.98 0.74 -13.49
N ILE A 246 2.50 0.17 -12.41
CA ILE A 246 2.03 0.41 -11.04
C ILE A 246 3.09 1.16 -10.23
N THR A 247 2.64 2.14 -9.44
CA THR A 247 3.51 2.90 -8.52
C THR A 247 2.79 3.26 -7.22
N GLU A 248 3.53 3.27 -6.11
CA GLU A 248 3.08 3.90 -4.87
C GLU A 248 3.37 5.41 -4.93
N PRO A 249 2.50 6.29 -4.39
CA PRO A 249 2.84 7.70 -4.32
C PRO A 249 4.05 8.03 -3.44
N ILE A 250 4.24 7.25 -2.38
CA ILE A 250 5.42 7.23 -1.51
C ILE A 250 5.66 5.75 -1.23
N GLN A 251 6.83 5.22 -1.63
CA GLN A 251 7.13 3.81 -1.36
C GLN A 251 7.25 3.60 0.14
N SER A 252 6.31 2.87 0.74
CA SER A 252 6.21 2.80 2.19
C SER A 252 7.14 1.72 2.76
N GLU A 253 6.79 0.44 2.59
CA GLU A 253 7.58 -0.70 3.09
C GLU A 253 9.02 -0.74 2.53
N GLY A 254 9.25 -0.09 1.38
CA GLY A 254 10.55 0.05 0.75
C GLY A 254 11.51 1.00 1.45
N GLY A 255 11.02 1.89 2.31
CA GLY A 255 11.84 2.85 3.07
C GLY A 255 11.38 4.31 3.03
N ASP A 256 10.07 4.56 2.93
CA ASP A 256 9.48 5.91 2.81
C ASP A 256 10.15 6.77 1.71
N HIS A 257 10.29 6.21 0.50
CA HIS A 257 10.95 6.91 -0.60
C HIS A 257 10.00 7.86 -1.32
N TYR A 258 10.41 9.13 -1.41
CA TYR A 258 9.68 10.20 -2.11
C TYR A 258 10.24 10.45 -3.52
N ALA A 259 9.36 10.88 -4.41
CA ALA A 259 9.68 11.46 -5.71
C ALA A 259 8.83 12.71 -5.96
N SER A 260 9.27 13.58 -6.86
CA SER A 260 8.56 14.82 -7.18
C SER A 260 7.27 14.59 -7.98
N PRO A 261 6.30 15.52 -7.92
CA PRO A 261 5.17 15.54 -8.86
C PRO A 261 5.54 15.40 -10.34
N GLU A 262 6.68 15.97 -10.76
CA GLU A 262 7.12 15.94 -12.17
C GLU A 262 7.53 14.53 -12.60
N PHE A 263 8.10 13.73 -11.70
CA PHE A 263 8.38 12.32 -11.95
C PHE A 263 7.08 11.56 -12.28
N PHE A 264 6.03 11.71 -11.48
CA PHE A 264 4.76 11.02 -11.71
C PHE A 264 4.03 11.51 -12.97
N LYS A 265 4.13 12.81 -13.31
CA LYS A 265 3.65 13.33 -14.61
C LYS A 265 4.41 12.70 -15.78
N GLY A 266 5.73 12.54 -15.64
CA GLY A 266 6.58 11.83 -16.58
C GLY A 266 6.12 10.38 -16.79
N LEU A 267 5.84 9.65 -15.70
CA LEU A 267 5.31 8.29 -15.77
C LEU A 267 3.96 8.22 -16.51
N GLN A 268 3.03 9.13 -16.23
CA GLN A 268 1.74 9.17 -16.93
C GLN A 268 1.93 9.43 -18.44
N ARG A 269 2.82 10.37 -18.80
CA ARG A 269 3.15 10.65 -20.21
C ARG A 269 3.68 9.40 -20.90
N ILE A 270 4.66 8.73 -20.29
CA ILE A 270 5.27 7.52 -20.83
C ILE A 270 4.23 6.41 -21.04
N CYS A 271 3.33 6.21 -20.07
CA CYS A 271 2.27 5.22 -20.19
C CYS A 271 1.38 5.49 -21.41
N LYS A 272 0.93 6.75 -21.57
CA LYS A 272 0.10 7.16 -22.71
C LYS A 272 0.79 6.97 -24.06
N GLU A 273 2.03 7.42 -24.18
CA GLU A 273 2.83 7.30 -25.41
C GLU A 273 3.04 5.84 -25.82
N ASN A 274 3.02 4.91 -24.86
CA ASN A 274 3.24 3.48 -25.09
C ASN A 274 1.97 2.62 -25.01
N ASN A 275 0.78 3.23 -24.98
CA ASN A 275 -0.51 2.54 -24.82
C ASN A 275 -0.61 1.63 -23.57
N ALA A 276 0.13 1.96 -22.50
CA ALA A 276 0.06 1.30 -21.21
C ALA A 276 -0.85 2.08 -20.24
N TYR A 277 -1.47 1.37 -19.30
CA TYR A 277 -2.34 1.96 -18.28
C TYR A 277 -1.56 2.35 -17.01
N PHE A 278 -1.89 3.51 -16.43
CA PHE A 278 -1.22 4.04 -15.24
C PHE A 278 -2.01 3.74 -13.96
N ILE A 279 -1.44 2.88 -13.10
CA ILE A 279 -2.04 2.43 -11.83
C ILE A 279 -1.31 3.11 -10.66
N VAL A 280 -2.08 3.74 -9.78
CA VAL A 280 -1.56 4.32 -8.53
C VAL A 280 -2.03 3.49 -7.34
N ASP A 281 -1.10 2.92 -6.58
CA ASP A 281 -1.38 2.17 -5.36
C ASP A 281 -1.38 3.09 -4.14
N GLU A 282 -2.58 3.49 -3.72
CA GLU A 282 -2.82 4.28 -2.52
C GLU A 282 -3.35 3.43 -1.36
N VAL A 283 -3.02 2.12 -1.34
CA VAL A 283 -3.37 1.24 -0.21
C VAL A 283 -2.86 1.80 1.12
N GLN A 284 -1.68 2.43 1.15
CA GLN A 284 -1.08 2.97 2.38
C GLN A 284 -1.13 4.50 2.50
N THR A 285 -0.90 5.22 1.40
CA THR A 285 -0.90 6.70 1.37
C THR A 285 -2.30 7.29 1.39
N GLY A 286 -3.29 6.54 0.88
CA GLY A 286 -4.69 6.96 0.84
C GLY A 286 -5.38 6.92 2.20
N GLY A 287 -6.49 7.64 2.30
CA GLY A 287 -7.30 7.73 3.52
C GLY A 287 -6.92 8.85 4.47
N GLY A 288 -6.16 9.85 4.01
CA GLY A 288 -6.06 11.14 4.70
C GLY A 288 -4.75 11.42 5.47
N SER A 289 -3.89 10.44 5.71
CA SER A 289 -2.69 10.63 6.56
C SER A 289 -1.63 11.54 5.96
N THR A 290 -1.73 11.87 4.68
CA THR A 290 -0.85 12.83 3.99
C THR A 290 -1.43 14.24 3.95
N GLY A 291 -2.56 14.48 4.64
CA GLY A 291 -3.32 15.73 4.56
C GLY A 291 -4.22 15.83 3.31
N HIS A 292 -4.22 14.81 2.47
CA HIS A 292 -5.08 14.64 1.31
C HIS A 292 -5.78 13.29 1.38
N MET A 293 -7.01 13.20 0.86
CA MET A 293 -7.72 11.92 0.83
C MET A 293 -6.97 10.89 -0.04
N TRP A 294 -6.45 11.36 -1.17
CA TRP A 294 -5.54 10.63 -2.06
C TRP A 294 -4.32 11.50 -2.32
N PHE A 295 -3.13 10.98 -2.04
CA PHE A 295 -1.92 11.76 -2.14
C PHE A 295 -1.54 12.12 -3.58
N HIS A 296 -1.89 11.29 -4.56
CA HIS A 296 -1.60 11.56 -5.97
C HIS A 296 -2.27 12.83 -6.50
N GLU A 297 -3.33 13.32 -5.85
CA GLU A 297 -3.97 14.58 -6.25
C GLU A 297 -3.03 15.79 -6.11
N THR A 298 -2.01 15.69 -5.24
CA THR A 298 -0.98 16.72 -5.10
C THR A 298 -0.12 16.87 -6.35
N TRP A 299 -0.07 15.85 -7.21
CA TRP A 299 0.76 15.88 -8.40
C TRP A 299 0.18 16.76 -9.50
N ASN A 300 -1.13 17.06 -9.45
CA ASN A 300 -1.84 17.79 -10.50
C ASN A 300 -1.54 17.19 -11.88
N LEU A 301 -1.75 15.87 -12.00
CA LEU A 301 -1.58 15.16 -13.27
C LEU A 301 -2.44 15.80 -14.38
N PRO A 302 -1.95 15.81 -15.63
CA PRO A 302 -2.74 16.28 -16.77
C PRO A 302 -4.11 15.61 -16.92
N GLU A 303 -4.19 14.31 -16.64
CA GLU A 303 -5.44 13.54 -16.57
C GLU A 303 -5.43 12.65 -15.31
N SER A 304 -6.56 12.02 -14.96
CA SER A 304 -6.58 11.05 -13.87
C SER A 304 -5.67 9.84 -14.19
N PRO A 305 -5.15 9.14 -13.17
CA PRO A 305 -4.67 7.77 -13.36
C PRO A 305 -5.77 6.89 -13.94
N ASP A 306 -5.41 5.78 -14.58
CA ASP A 306 -6.38 4.82 -15.10
C ASP A 306 -7.01 3.98 -13.99
N ALA A 307 -6.25 3.73 -12.92
CA ALA A 307 -6.75 3.12 -11.70
C ALA A 307 -6.08 3.68 -10.46
N VAL A 308 -6.85 3.79 -9.37
CA VAL A 308 -6.35 4.13 -8.02
C VAL A 308 -6.79 3.04 -7.06
N VAL A 309 -5.82 2.32 -6.50
CA VAL A 309 -6.05 1.17 -5.61
C VAL A 309 -6.03 1.61 -4.15
N PHE A 310 -6.91 1.05 -3.32
CA PHE A 310 -7.03 1.44 -1.91
C PHE A 310 -7.35 0.25 -1.00
N SER A 311 -6.98 0.38 0.29
CA SER A 311 -7.39 -0.50 1.39
C SER A 311 -7.05 0.15 2.75
N LYS A 312 -6.54 -0.60 3.73
CA LYS A 312 -6.08 -0.14 5.05
C LYS A 312 -7.05 0.84 5.71
N LYS A 313 -6.75 2.15 5.72
CA LYS A 313 -7.57 3.19 6.37
C LYS A 313 -9.00 3.27 5.85
N THR A 314 -9.24 2.86 4.61
CA THR A 314 -10.59 2.82 4.03
C THR A 314 -11.43 1.63 4.51
N LEU A 315 -10.87 0.75 5.36
CA LEU A 315 -11.50 -0.41 6.03
C LEU A 315 -11.97 -1.55 5.11
N THR A 316 -12.15 -1.28 3.82
CA THR A 316 -12.41 -2.23 2.75
C THR A 316 -11.37 -2.03 1.65
N GLY A 317 -11.13 -3.03 0.81
CA GLY A 317 -10.29 -2.85 -0.37
C GLY A 317 -11.10 -2.34 -1.56
N GLY A 318 -10.43 -1.79 -2.56
CA GLY A 318 -11.02 -1.63 -3.87
C GLY A 318 -10.08 -0.91 -4.82
N PHE A 319 -10.59 -0.61 -6.00
CA PHE A 319 -9.93 0.30 -6.91
C PHE A 319 -10.95 1.15 -7.66
N TYR A 320 -10.66 2.45 -7.79
CA TYR A 320 -11.33 3.32 -8.74
C TYR A 320 -10.72 3.11 -10.11
N PHE A 321 -11.49 3.27 -11.18
CA PHE A 321 -10.99 3.01 -12.53
C PHE A 321 -11.70 3.84 -13.62
N SER A 322 -10.99 4.05 -14.73
CA SER A 322 -11.48 4.76 -15.92
C SER A 322 -12.48 3.92 -16.73
N ASP A 323 -13.26 4.55 -17.60
CA ASP A 323 -14.25 3.86 -18.44
C ASP A 323 -13.66 2.72 -19.29
N GLU A 324 -12.40 2.85 -19.72
CA GLU A 324 -11.71 1.84 -20.53
C GLU A 324 -11.47 0.52 -19.78
N LEU A 325 -11.21 0.63 -18.47
CA LEU A 325 -10.94 -0.51 -17.59
C LEU A 325 -12.19 -1.28 -17.18
N MET A 326 -13.38 -0.76 -17.48
CA MET A 326 -14.63 -1.44 -17.17
C MET A 326 -14.72 -2.82 -17.86
N PRO A 327 -14.84 -3.93 -17.10
CA PRO A 327 -15.09 -5.25 -17.67
C PRO A 327 -16.40 -5.25 -18.49
N LYS A 328 -16.40 -5.93 -19.64
CA LYS A 328 -17.57 -5.98 -20.54
C LYS A 328 -18.37 -7.28 -20.38
N GLU A 329 -17.77 -8.31 -19.79
CA GLU A 329 -18.40 -9.58 -19.47
C GLU A 329 -18.54 -9.75 -17.96
N ALA A 330 -19.66 -10.35 -17.55
CA ALA A 330 -19.89 -10.70 -16.15
C ALA A 330 -18.87 -11.73 -15.65
N GLY A 331 -18.56 -11.67 -14.35
CA GLY A 331 -17.76 -12.70 -13.67
C GLY A 331 -16.24 -12.63 -13.86
N ARG A 332 -15.71 -11.72 -14.71
CA ARG A 332 -14.25 -11.63 -14.94
C ARG A 332 -13.49 -10.95 -13.79
N VAL A 333 -14.04 -9.87 -13.28
CA VAL A 333 -13.63 -9.22 -12.02
C VAL A 333 -14.65 -9.59 -10.96
N PHE A 334 -14.42 -10.70 -10.29
CA PHE A 334 -15.38 -11.29 -9.37
C PHE A 334 -14.69 -12.17 -8.34
N ASN A 335 -15.28 -12.27 -7.15
CA ASN A 335 -15.04 -13.28 -6.14
C ASN A 335 -16.28 -13.35 -5.23
N THR A 336 -16.29 -14.29 -4.29
CA THR A 336 -17.46 -14.59 -3.45
C THR A 336 -18.02 -13.39 -2.69
N TRP A 337 -17.18 -12.46 -2.24
CA TRP A 337 -17.64 -11.39 -1.33
C TRP A 337 -17.54 -9.98 -1.90
N MET A 338 -16.59 -9.71 -2.81
CA MET A 338 -16.32 -8.37 -3.36
C MET A 338 -16.28 -7.28 -2.27
N GLY A 339 -15.58 -7.58 -1.16
CA GLY A 339 -15.51 -6.74 0.03
C GLY A 339 -16.44 -7.21 1.16
N ASP A 340 -16.95 -6.26 1.95
CA ASP A 340 -17.87 -6.51 3.05
C ASP A 340 -18.74 -5.25 3.30
N PRO A 341 -20.07 -5.34 3.22
CA PRO A 341 -20.94 -4.18 3.46
C PRO A 341 -20.76 -3.53 4.83
N SER A 342 -20.42 -4.31 5.86
CA SER A 342 -20.16 -3.78 7.20
C SER A 342 -18.99 -2.79 7.20
N LYS A 343 -17.98 -3.03 6.36
CA LYS A 343 -16.81 -2.17 6.24
C LYS A 343 -17.11 -0.88 5.50
N VAL A 344 -17.97 -0.94 4.49
CA VAL A 344 -18.46 0.27 3.78
C VAL A 344 -19.30 1.15 4.70
N LEU A 345 -20.08 0.56 5.60
CA LEU A 345 -20.83 1.32 6.61
C LEU A 345 -19.89 2.09 7.58
N PHE A 346 -18.79 1.48 8.00
CA PHE A 346 -17.76 2.18 8.77
C PHE A 346 -17.02 3.22 7.93
N LEU A 347 -16.75 2.94 6.65
CA LEU A 347 -16.16 3.92 5.74
C LEU A 347 -17.06 5.14 5.54
N GLU A 348 -18.37 4.97 5.38
CA GLU A 348 -19.34 6.06 5.34
C GLU A 348 -19.20 6.95 6.59
N THR A 349 -19.14 6.33 7.76
CA THR A 349 -18.95 7.03 9.04
C THR A 349 -17.61 7.75 9.11
N LEU A 350 -16.53 7.11 8.64
CA LEU A 350 -15.20 7.70 8.56
C LEU A 350 -15.21 8.96 7.69
N VAL A 351 -15.80 8.89 6.50
CA VAL A 351 -15.91 10.01 5.56
C VAL A 351 -16.66 11.18 6.20
N ASN A 352 -17.74 10.91 6.93
CA ASN A 352 -18.48 11.92 7.67
C ASN A 352 -17.61 12.55 8.76
N VAL A 353 -16.92 11.75 9.58
CA VAL A 353 -16.02 12.25 10.65
C VAL A 353 -14.89 13.12 10.08
N ILE A 354 -14.27 12.69 8.98
CA ILE A 354 -13.21 13.47 8.30
C ILE A 354 -13.73 14.86 7.91
N LYS A 355 -14.96 14.95 7.37
CA LYS A 355 -15.58 16.21 6.95
C LYS A 355 -16.06 17.05 8.12
N GLU A 356 -16.76 16.45 9.08
CA GLU A 356 -17.34 17.12 10.25
C GLU A 356 -16.26 17.79 11.12
N HIS A 357 -15.09 17.17 11.22
CA HIS A 357 -13.99 17.62 12.08
C HIS A 357 -12.80 18.22 11.31
N ASP A 358 -12.91 18.38 10.00
CA ASP A 358 -11.84 18.87 9.12
C ASP A 358 -10.48 18.18 9.38
N LEU A 359 -10.51 16.85 9.45
CA LEU A 359 -9.35 16.06 9.88
C LEU A 359 -8.15 16.20 8.95
N LEU A 360 -8.37 16.47 7.66
CA LEU A 360 -7.28 16.67 6.70
C LEU A 360 -6.47 17.94 7.03
N SER A 361 -7.13 19.04 7.39
CA SER A 361 -6.44 20.25 7.88
C SER A 361 -5.68 19.98 9.18
N SER A 362 -6.27 19.20 10.09
CA SER A 362 -5.59 18.80 11.33
C SER A 362 -4.34 17.97 11.07
N VAL A 363 -4.40 17.01 10.13
CA VAL A 363 -3.24 16.22 9.70
C VAL A 363 -2.14 17.13 9.12
N ASN A 364 -2.50 18.10 8.28
CA ASN A 364 -1.52 19.06 7.74
C ASN A 364 -0.84 19.89 8.84
N GLN A 365 -1.61 20.36 9.83
CA GLN A 365 -1.08 21.13 10.96
C GLN A 365 -0.14 20.28 11.84
N VAL A 366 -0.59 19.10 12.25
CA VAL A 366 0.18 18.19 13.13
C VAL A 366 1.40 17.65 12.40
N GLY A 367 1.25 17.27 11.13
CA GLY A 367 2.35 16.83 10.26
C GLY A 367 3.42 17.90 10.12
N SER A 368 3.03 19.15 9.85
CA SER A 368 3.98 20.28 9.78
C SER A 368 4.74 20.49 11.09
N HIS A 369 4.04 20.38 12.23
CA HIS A 369 4.67 20.49 13.54
C HIS A 369 5.65 19.34 13.81
N LEU A 370 5.28 18.10 13.49
CA LEU A 370 6.11 16.92 13.65
C LEU A 370 7.38 17.02 12.79
N THR A 371 7.24 17.33 11.50
CA THR A 371 8.36 17.50 10.56
C THR A 371 9.31 18.59 11.04
N SER A 372 8.80 19.77 11.39
CA SER A 372 9.64 20.87 11.89
C SER A 372 10.41 20.50 13.17
N SER A 373 9.77 19.72 14.06
CA SER A 373 10.41 19.26 15.30
C SER A 373 11.50 18.21 15.03
N LEU A 374 11.29 17.31 14.06
CA LEU A 374 12.29 16.32 13.64
C LEU A 374 13.49 17.00 12.97
N GLU A 375 13.27 18.01 12.14
CA GLU A 375 14.34 18.81 11.53
C GLU A 375 15.18 19.53 12.59
N GLN A 376 14.54 20.11 13.61
CA GLN A 376 15.25 20.73 14.73
C GLN A 376 16.08 19.70 15.53
N LEU A 377 15.54 18.50 15.77
CA LEU A 377 16.28 17.41 16.41
C LEU A 377 17.48 16.98 15.56
N GLN A 378 17.32 16.86 14.24
CA GLN A 378 18.41 16.54 13.32
C GLN A 378 19.53 17.58 13.40
N ILE A 379 19.18 18.87 13.37
CA ILE A 379 20.15 19.97 13.53
C ILE A 379 20.87 19.87 14.88
N GLY A 380 20.13 19.65 15.97
CA GLY A 380 20.70 19.49 17.31
C GLY A 380 21.66 18.30 17.43
N VAL A 381 21.35 17.16 16.81
CA VAL A 381 22.24 15.99 16.74
C VAL A 381 23.50 16.29 15.95
N LEU A 382 23.38 16.95 14.80
CA LEU A 382 24.53 17.32 13.96
C LEU A 382 25.44 18.34 14.66
N GLN A 383 24.86 19.30 15.38
CA GLN A 383 25.60 20.36 16.08
C GLN A 383 26.27 19.88 17.38
N SER A 384 25.67 18.92 18.10
CA SER A 384 26.19 18.46 19.39
C SER A 384 27.38 17.51 19.30
N GLN A 385 27.73 16.99 18.10
CA GLN A 385 28.63 15.82 17.91
C GLN A 385 28.31 14.61 18.81
N GLN A 386 27.23 14.66 19.60
CA GLN A 386 26.74 13.53 20.35
C GLN A 386 26.13 12.61 19.32
N ARG A 387 26.84 11.52 19.03
CA ARG A 387 26.20 10.33 18.51
C ARG A 387 25.09 9.99 19.49
N ILE A 388 23.84 10.30 19.15
CA ILE A 388 22.71 9.58 19.70
C ILE A 388 22.81 8.19 19.12
N SER A 389 23.65 7.34 19.72
CA SER A 389 23.48 5.92 19.60
C SER A 389 22.23 5.61 20.40
N VAL A 390 21.08 5.53 19.75
CA VAL A 390 20.15 4.47 20.13
C VAL A 390 20.94 3.22 19.84
N SER A 391 21.63 2.66 20.84
CA SER A 391 22.46 1.51 20.56
C SER A 391 21.50 0.41 20.13
N PHE A 392 21.63 0.01 18.87
CA PHE A 392 21.00 -1.21 18.40
C PHE A 392 21.35 -2.34 19.39
N ASP A 393 22.54 -2.29 19.99
CA ASP A 393 22.99 -3.18 21.07
C ASP A 393 22.06 -3.25 22.31
N GLU A 394 21.39 -2.18 22.73
CA GLU A 394 20.40 -2.22 23.84
C GLU A 394 19.06 -2.86 23.41
N TYR A 395 18.64 -2.61 22.16
CA TYR A 395 17.50 -3.30 21.55
C TYR A 395 17.79 -4.79 21.36
N LEU A 396 18.98 -5.13 20.84
CA LEU A 396 19.47 -6.50 20.68
C LEU A 396 19.71 -7.19 22.03
N ALA A 397 20.17 -6.47 23.07
CA ALA A 397 20.34 -7.01 24.40
C ALA A 397 19.00 -7.46 25.02
N ASN A 398 17.92 -6.74 24.74
CA ASN A 398 16.57 -7.10 25.15
C ASN A 398 15.97 -8.25 24.32
N CYS A 399 16.53 -8.54 23.13
CA CYS A 399 16.10 -9.67 22.32
C CYS A 399 16.91 -10.96 22.55
N LYS A 400 17.99 -10.96 23.36
CA LYS A 400 18.98 -12.06 23.52
C LYS A 400 18.46 -13.49 23.67
N HIS A 401 17.22 -13.68 24.09
CA HIS A 401 16.57 -14.99 24.23
C HIS A 401 16.03 -15.55 22.90
N LEU A 402 15.96 -14.74 21.85
CA LEU A 402 15.62 -15.13 20.47
C LEU A 402 16.85 -15.59 19.64
N TRP A 403 18.04 -15.69 20.25
CA TRP A 403 19.35 -15.73 19.55
C TRP A 403 20.08 -17.08 19.66
N ALA A 404 19.40 -18.17 20.00
CA ALA A 404 20.06 -19.44 20.27
C ALA A 404 20.50 -20.20 18.99
N GLU A 405 20.13 -19.75 17.79
CA GLU A 405 20.47 -20.44 16.54
C GLU A 405 21.36 -19.58 15.62
N PRO A 406 22.63 -20.01 15.38
CA PRO A 406 23.61 -19.25 14.59
C PRO A 406 23.24 -19.02 13.12
N GLU A 407 22.35 -19.83 12.54
CA GLU A 407 22.03 -19.82 11.11
C GLU A 407 21.00 -18.74 10.72
N LEU A 408 20.23 -18.21 11.69
CA LEU A 408 19.24 -17.15 11.47
C LEU A 408 19.81 -15.72 11.66
N ARG A 409 21.11 -15.63 11.97
CA ARG A 409 21.77 -14.38 12.38
C ARG A 409 22.01 -13.39 11.24
N ASP A 410 22.12 -13.86 10.00
CA ASP A 410 22.48 -13.00 8.86
C ASP A 410 21.27 -12.33 8.18
N ASP A 411 20.06 -12.78 8.49
CA ASP A 411 18.85 -12.41 7.74
C ASP A 411 17.93 -11.40 8.44
N TRP A 412 18.02 -11.24 9.76
CA TRP A 412 17.17 -10.31 10.53
C TRP A 412 17.76 -8.91 10.73
N LEU A 413 19.04 -8.72 10.37
CA LEU A 413 19.77 -7.47 10.59
C LEU A 413 19.33 -6.29 9.70
N TRP A 414 18.34 -6.45 8.83
CA TRP A 414 17.97 -5.44 7.83
C TRP A 414 16.60 -4.76 8.00
N ALA A 415 15.69 -5.27 8.84
CA ALA A 415 14.33 -4.73 8.93
C ALA A 415 14.18 -3.50 9.85
N GLY A 416 15.17 -3.18 10.68
CA GLY A 416 15.18 -1.99 11.56
C GLY A 416 16.38 -1.06 11.38
N ALA A 417 17.31 -1.39 10.48
CA ALA A 417 18.59 -0.68 10.32
C ALA A 417 18.84 -0.10 8.92
N ALA A 418 17.91 -0.26 7.98
CA ALA A 418 18.03 0.28 6.62
C ALA A 418 17.95 1.82 6.54
N ALA A 419 17.56 2.50 7.62
CA ALA A 419 17.60 3.97 7.70
C ALA A 419 18.98 4.56 8.10
N PHE A 420 19.99 3.75 8.44
CA PHE A 420 21.26 4.27 9.00
C PHE A 420 22.57 3.68 8.44
N ARG A 421 22.54 2.82 7.40
CA ARG A 421 23.78 2.28 6.79
C ARG A 421 24.03 2.81 5.37
N GLY A 422 24.17 4.13 5.25
CA GLY A 422 24.96 4.74 4.20
C GLY A 422 26.45 4.54 4.49
N ASN A 423 27.02 3.47 3.94
CA ASN A 423 28.44 3.11 4.10
C ASN A 423 29.32 4.03 3.23
N HIS A 424 29.58 5.26 3.66
CA HIS A 424 30.69 6.07 3.14
C HIS A 424 31.89 5.96 4.08
N LYS A 425 32.81 5.05 3.75
CA LYS A 425 34.19 5.12 4.23
C LYS A 425 34.85 6.36 3.62
N ILE A 426 34.75 7.49 4.30
CA ILE A 426 35.61 8.63 4.01
C ILE A 426 36.96 8.34 4.69
N ARG A 427 37.94 7.92 3.89
CA ARG A 427 39.35 7.93 4.30
C ARG A 427 39.85 9.36 4.14
N PHE A 428 40.22 9.99 5.25
CA PHE A 428 41.23 11.03 5.23
C PHE A 428 42.51 10.43 5.79
N GLY A 429 43.61 10.60 5.06
CA GLY A 429 44.96 10.52 5.59
C GLY A 429 45.77 11.65 4.96
N PRO A 430 47.05 11.80 5.32
CA PRO A 430 47.68 11.40 6.58
C PRO A 430 47.32 12.31 7.76
#